data_AF-A0A231VN54-F1
#
_entry.id   AF-A0A231VN54-F1
#
_cell.length_a   1.000
_cell.length_b   1.000
_cell.length_c   1.000
_cell.angle_alpha   90.00
_cell.angle_beta   90.00
_cell.angle_gamma   90.00
#
_symmetry.space_group_name_H-M   'P 1'
#
loop_
_entity.id
_entity.type
_entity.pdbx_description
1 polymer ?
#
loop_
_entity_poly.entity_id
_entity_poly.type
_entity_poly.pdbx_seq_one_letter_code
_entity_poly.pdbx_strand_id
1 'polypeptide(L)'
;MNFDSFLYNTRPFLNYLFDFYSNLDDMKLSTVINDAGNVDNVSLIVVDMVNGFCKSGSLSSPRIGGIIEPIKNLINASYRMGIKNVLFINDAHIKDAAEFVDYPEHCVKGTDESSIVEELLEIIKGQPQIYEKNSLNVFFGGEFDDGNSFLKKIVSMLKEGKSTFIIVGNCTDLCVYQTAMSIKMIANANNLSANIVIPENCVETYDISVKTAERLKIIPHDGDMIHTMFLYHMKLNGINIVKELMEE
;
A
#
# COMPACT_ATOMS: atom_id res chain seq x y z
N MET A 1 -30.03 14.67 7.24
CA MET A 1 -30.13 13.34 6.61
C MET A 1 -30.69 12.38 7.67
N ASN A 2 -31.72 11.59 7.36
CA ASN A 2 -32.26 10.57 8.27
C ASN A 2 -31.51 9.24 8.04
N PHE A 3 -31.17 8.51 9.10
CA PHE A 3 -30.37 7.28 9.01
C PHE A 3 -31.04 6.17 8.19
N ASP A 4 -32.33 5.92 8.39
CA ASP A 4 -33.06 4.89 7.65
C ASP A 4 -33.13 5.22 6.16
N SER A 5 -33.37 6.49 5.83
CA SER A 5 -33.35 6.95 4.43
C SER A 5 -31.96 6.87 3.82
N PHE A 6 -30.90 7.20 4.57
CA PHE A 6 -29.53 7.03 4.12
C PHE A 6 -29.22 5.56 3.85
N LEU A 7 -29.53 4.67 4.78
CA LEU A 7 -29.27 3.24 4.63
C LEU A 7 -30.07 2.64 3.46
N TYR A 8 -31.34 3.01 3.30
CA TYR A 8 -32.16 2.58 2.18
C TYR A 8 -31.55 3.00 0.83
N ASN A 9 -31.13 4.27 0.72
CA ASN A 9 -30.56 4.80 -0.51
C ASN A 9 -29.16 4.26 -0.81
N THR A 10 -28.36 3.95 0.23
CA THR A 10 -26.98 3.46 0.09
C THR A 10 -26.91 1.95 -0.11
N ARG A 11 -27.95 1.19 0.27
CA ARG A 11 -27.98 -0.29 0.16
C ARG A 11 -27.59 -0.83 -1.22
N PRO A 12 -28.07 -0.30 -2.36
CA PRO A 12 -27.65 -0.80 -3.68
C PRO A 12 -26.14 -0.67 -3.91
N PHE A 13 -25.52 0.41 -3.40
CA PHE A 13 -24.08 0.60 -3.50
C PHE A 13 -23.31 -0.34 -2.57
N LEU A 14 -23.80 -0.57 -1.34
CA LEU A 14 -23.19 -1.56 -0.44
C LEU A 14 -23.24 -2.97 -1.04
N ASN A 15 -24.34 -3.35 -1.70
CA ASN A 15 -24.40 -4.61 -2.44
C ASN A 15 -23.37 -4.65 -3.57
N TYR A 16 -23.23 -3.58 -4.34
CA TYR A 16 -22.21 -3.49 -5.38
C TYR A 16 -20.79 -3.65 -4.81
N LEU A 17 -20.48 -3.00 -3.69
CA LEU A 17 -19.17 -3.14 -3.03
C LEU A 17 -18.90 -4.57 -2.59
N PHE A 18 -19.90 -5.23 -1.99
CA PHE A 18 -19.81 -6.63 -1.60
C PHE A 18 -19.58 -7.54 -2.82
N ASP A 19 -20.33 -7.34 -3.90
CA ASP A 19 -20.17 -8.11 -5.14
C ASP A 19 -18.82 -7.84 -5.80
N PHE A 20 -18.37 -6.59 -5.83
CA PHE A 20 -17.04 -6.21 -6.35
C PHE A 20 -15.93 -6.97 -5.63
N TYR A 21 -15.94 -6.94 -4.29
CA TYR A 21 -14.91 -7.59 -3.49
C TYR A 21 -14.98 -9.12 -3.60
N SER A 22 -16.19 -9.68 -3.56
CA SER A 22 -16.41 -11.14 -3.63
C SER A 22 -16.03 -11.75 -4.98
N ASN A 23 -16.02 -10.94 -6.05
CA ASN A 23 -15.73 -11.37 -7.41
C ASN A 23 -14.39 -10.81 -7.93
N LEU A 24 -13.44 -10.50 -7.04
CA LEU A 24 -12.08 -10.21 -7.49
C LEU A 24 -11.47 -11.45 -8.16
N ASP A 25 -10.94 -11.26 -9.37
CA ASP A 25 -10.28 -12.31 -10.14
C ASP A 25 -8.80 -12.43 -9.79
N ASP A 26 -8.27 -13.64 -9.89
CA ASP A 26 -6.84 -13.90 -9.86
C ASP A 26 -6.18 -13.41 -11.15
N MET A 27 -4.92 -13.01 -11.07
CA MET A 27 -4.12 -12.62 -12.24
C MET A 27 -2.75 -13.29 -12.19
N LYS A 28 -2.27 -13.76 -13.34
CA LYS A 28 -0.91 -14.32 -13.44
C LYS A 28 0.12 -13.22 -13.41
N LEU A 29 1.22 -13.44 -12.71
CA LEU A 29 2.35 -12.51 -12.71
C LEU A 29 2.95 -12.33 -14.12
N SER A 30 2.94 -13.36 -14.96
CA SER A 30 3.35 -13.25 -16.37
C SER A 30 2.46 -12.33 -17.19
N THR A 31 1.16 -12.25 -16.91
CA THR A 31 0.27 -11.28 -17.57
C THR A 31 0.75 -9.86 -17.30
N VAL A 32 1.07 -9.53 -16.04
CA VAL A 32 1.61 -8.22 -15.67
C VAL A 32 2.91 -7.90 -16.43
N ILE A 33 3.82 -8.88 -16.55
CA ILE A 33 5.09 -8.72 -17.26
C ILE A 33 4.88 -8.56 -18.76
N ASN A 34 4.01 -9.37 -19.36
CA ASN A 34 3.71 -9.32 -20.79
C ASN A 34 3.06 -7.98 -21.16
N ASP A 35 2.11 -7.49 -20.35
CA ASP A 35 1.46 -6.20 -20.54
C ASP A 35 2.45 -5.03 -20.39
N ALA A 36 3.47 -5.18 -19.53
CA ALA A 36 4.57 -4.22 -19.40
C ALA A 36 5.58 -4.29 -20.58
N GLY A 37 5.49 -5.31 -21.43
CA GLY A 37 6.38 -5.56 -22.57
C GLY A 37 7.78 -6.06 -22.22
N ASN A 38 8.25 -5.84 -20.99
CA ASN A 38 9.51 -6.34 -20.47
C ASN A 38 9.47 -6.39 -18.92
N VAL A 39 10.12 -7.39 -18.33
CA VAL A 39 10.24 -7.52 -16.87
C VAL A 39 10.93 -6.32 -16.21
N ASP A 40 11.86 -5.66 -16.91
CA ASP A 40 12.57 -4.47 -16.41
C ASP A 40 11.65 -3.22 -16.31
N ASN A 41 10.45 -3.29 -16.90
CA ASN A 41 9.43 -2.24 -16.79
C ASN A 41 8.50 -2.43 -15.58
N VAL A 42 8.64 -3.55 -14.85
CA VAL A 42 7.83 -3.90 -13.69
C VAL A 42 8.62 -3.64 -12.40
N SER A 43 7.98 -3.00 -11.44
CA SER A 43 8.54 -2.77 -10.11
C SER A 43 7.58 -3.20 -9.02
N LEU A 44 8.11 -3.81 -7.96
CA LEU A 44 7.35 -4.14 -6.76
C LEU A 44 7.64 -3.10 -5.68
N ILE A 45 6.60 -2.44 -5.18
CA ILE A 45 6.70 -1.44 -4.11
C ILE A 45 6.05 -2.04 -2.86
N VAL A 46 6.86 -2.20 -1.81
CA VAL A 46 6.44 -2.69 -0.50
C VAL A 46 6.29 -1.50 0.44
N VAL A 47 5.08 -1.29 0.94
CA VAL A 47 4.67 -0.13 1.73
C VAL A 47 4.55 -0.48 3.21
N ASP A 48 5.37 0.14 4.05
CA ASP A 48 5.27 0.12 5.51
C ASP A 48 5.23 -1.27 6.16
N MET A 49 5.89 -2.26 5.57
CA MET A 49 6.03 -3.60 6.17
C MET A 49 7.12 -3.62 7.24
N VAL A 50 6.94 -2.77 8.26
CA VAL A 50 7.82 -2.57 9.41
C VAL A 50 7.23 -3.15 10.69
N ASN A 51 8.07 -3.41 11.69
CA ASN A 51 7.64 -4.05 12.93
C ASN A 51 6.55 -3.26 13.67
N GLY A 52 6.59 -1.92 13.62
CA GLY A 52 5.64 -0.99 14.26
C GLY A 52 4.17 -1.20 13.87
N PHE A 53 3.93 -1.75 12.69
CA PHE A 53 2.59 -2.05 12.17
C PHE A 53 2.31 -3.55 12.13
N CYS A 54 3.34 -4.37 11.95
CA CYS A 54 3.19 -5.80 11.72
C CYS A 54 3.24 -6.66 12.99
N LYS A 55 4.06 -6.27 13.98
CA LYS A 55 4.46 -7.15 15.09
C LYS A 55 4.34 -6.52 16.47
N SER A 56 4.66 -5.24 16.59
CA SER A 56 4.84 -4.56 17.87
C SER A 56 4.54 -3.08 17.74
N GLY A 57 4.33 -2.39 18.85
CA GLY A 57 4.03 -0.95 18.85
C GLY A 57 2.54 -0.67 18.93
N SER A 58 2.19 0.58 19.24
CA SER A 58 0.81 1.00 19.50
C SER A 58 -0.11 0.93 18.28
N LEU A 59 0.47 0.89 17.08
CA LEU A 59 -0.26 0.80 15.81
C LEU A 59 -0.14 -0.59 15.15
N SER A 60 0.37 -1.58 15.88
CA SER A 60 0.42 -2.94 15.35
C SER A 60 -0.96 -3.57 15.22
N SER A 61 -1.16 -4.30 14.12
CA SER A 61 -2.42 -4.98 13.82
C SER A 61 -2.16 -6.43 13.40
N PRO A 62 -2.85 -7.42 14.02
CA PRO A 62 -2.80 -8.81 13.55
C PRO A 62 -3.22 -8.98 12.08
N ARG A 63 -4.10 -8.09 11.58
CA ARG A 63 -4.49 -8.07 10.16
C ARG A 63 -3.27 -7.77 9.27
N ILE A 64 -2.52 -6.72 9.62
CA ILE A 64 -1.29 -6.31 8.92
C ILE A 64 -0.20 -7.39 9.07
N GLY A 65 -0.06 -8.00 10.25
CA GLY A 65 0.85 -9.14 10.43
C GLY A 65 0.50 -10.34 9.53
N GLY A 66 -0.79 -10.51 9.21
CA GLY A 66 -1.28 -11.58 8.33
C GLY A 66 -0.82 -11.50 6.89
N ILE A 67 -0.49 -10.31 6.37
CA ILE A 67 -0.04 -10.13 4.97
C ILE A 67 1.47 -10.28 4.78
N ILE A 68 2.26 -10.53 5.83
CA ILE A 68 3.72 -10.76 5.71
C ILE A 68 4.00 -11.97 4.80
N GLU A 69 3.35 -13.11 5.03
CA GLU A 69 3.61 -14.33 4.26
C GLU A 69 3.14 -14.23 2.79
N PRO A 70 1.93 -13.71 2.48
CA PRO A 70 1.54 -13.39 1.11
C PRO A 70 2.55 -12.50 0.38
N ILE A 71 3.02 -11.42 1.01
CA ILE A 71 4.02 -10.51 0.43
C ILE A 71 5.36 -11.25 0.21
N LYS A 72 5.81 -12.05 1.17
CA LYS A 72 7.03 -12.85 1.06
C LYS A 72 6.96 -13.80 -0.14
N ASN A 73 5.81 -14.44 -0.35
CA ASN A 73 5.59 -15.33 -1.49
C ASN A 73 5.63 -14.57 -2.82
N LEU A 74 4.99 -13.41 -2.88
CA LEU A 74 4.98 -12.58 -4.09
C LEU A 74 6.36 -12.01 -4.44
N ILE A 75 7.16 -11.58 -3.45
CA ILE A 75 8.54 -11.12 -3.69
C ILE A 75 9.39 -12.28 -4.26
N ASN A 76 9.26 -13.48 -3.69
CA ASN A 76 9.96 -14.66 -4.17
C ASN A 76 9.55 -15.04 -5.60
N ALA A 77 8.26 -15.03 -5.91
CA ALA A 77 7.74 -15.26 -7.27
C ALA A 77 8.24 -14.19 -8.24
N SER A 78 8.23 -12.92 -7.82
CA SER A 78 8.76 -11.78 -8.58
C SER A 78 10.24 -12.00 -8.94
N TYR A 79 11.06 -12.45 -8.00
CA TYR A 79 12.46 -12.76 -8.28
C TYR A 79 12.64 -13.97 -9.20
N ARG A 80 11.78 -15.00 -9.12
CA ARG A 80 11.83 -16.16 -10.03
C ARG A 80 11.44 -15.76 -11.46
N MET A 81 10.52 -14.82 -11.60
CA MET A 81 10.12 -14.24 -12.89
C MET A 81 11.06 -13.15 -13.41
N GLY A 82 12.10 -12.80 -12.65
CA GLY A 82 13.14 -11.85 -13.06
C GLY A 82 12.87 -10.38 -12.72
N ILE A 83 11.78 -10.09 -12.00
CA ILE A 83 11.52 -8.75 -11.46
C ILE A 83 12.55 -8.49 -10.35
N LYS A 84 13.51 -7.61 -10.63
CA LYS A 84 14.59 -7.27 -9.69
C LYS A 84 14.36 -5.96 -8.94
N ASN A 85 13.50 -5.08 -9.48
CA ASN A 85 13.27 -3.77 -8.89
C ASN A 85 12.22 -3.86 -7.77
N VAL A 86 12.69 -4.16 -6.56
CA VAL A 86 11.88 -4.17 -5.34
C VAL A 86 12.25 -2.94 -4.51
N LEU A 87 11.27 -2.06 -4.27
CA LEU A 87 11.40 -0.81 -3.55
C LEU A 87 10.64 -0.91 -2.24
N PHE A 88 11.25 -0.46 -1.14
CA PHE A 88 10.57 -0.31 0.13
C PHE A 88 10.32 1.16 0.38
N ILE A 89 9.10 1.49 0.81
CA ILE A 89 8.77 2.81 1.35
C ILE A 89 8.29 2.63 2.78
N ASN A 90 8.94 3.26 3.74
CA ASN A 90 8.73 2.96 5.16
C ASN A 90 8.63 4.23 5.99
N ASP A 91 7.70 4.27 6.93
CA ASP A 91 7.70 5.27 8.00
C ASP A 91 8.98 5.21 8.82
N ALA A 92 9.59 6.38 8.93
CA ALA A 92 10.77 6.64 9.74
C ALA A 92 10.66 8.06 10.28
N HIS A 93 9.83 8.22 11.30
CA HIS A 93 9.51 9.54 11.83
C HIS A 93 10.66 10.17 12.58
N ILE A 94 10.79 11.48 12.46
CA ILE A 94 11.62 12.23 13.41
C ILE A 94 10.97 12.21 14.80
N LYS A 95 11.77 12.42 15.84
CA LYS A 95 11.24 12.61 17.18
C LYS A 95 10.27 13.81 17.19
N ASP A 96 9.16 13.67 17.91
CA ASP A 96 8.13 14.71 18.05
C ASP A 96 7.52 15.11 16.68
N ALA A 97 7.40 14.16 15.74
CA ALA A 97 6.80 14.40 14.44
C ALA A 97 5.39 14.99 14.57
N ALA A 98 5.03 15.89 13.66
CA ALA A 98 3.74 16.58 13.69
C ALA A 98 2.54 15.60 13.64
N GLU A 99 2.72 14.46 12.98
CA GLU A 99 1.72 13.39 12.89
C GLU A 99 1.37 12.75 14.24
N PHE A 100 2.24 12.86 15.24
CA PHE A 100 1.99 12.32 16.58
C PHE A 100 0.93 13.09 17.38
N VAL A 101 0.39 14.17 16.82
CA VAL A 101 -0.82 14.83 17.35
C VAL A 101 -2.08 13.99 17.07
N ASP A 102 -2.12 13.33 15.92
CA ASP A 102 -3.28 12.57 15.45
C ASP A 102 -3.12 11.05 15.69
N TYR A 103 -1.88 10.57 15.70
CA TYR A 103 -1.52 9.18 15.98
C TYR A 103 -0.65 9.06 17.24
N PRO A 104 -0.68 7.94 17.96
CA PRO A 104 0.36 7.63 18.93
C PRO A 104 1.76 7.71 18.30
N GLU A 105 2.79 8.01 19.09
CA GLU A 105 4.18 7.89 18.62
C GLU A 105 4.41 6.48 18.08
N HIS A 106 4.98 6.39 16.88
CA HIS A 106 5.20 5.13 16.17
C HIS A 106 6.36 5.28 15.18
N CYS A 107 6.98 4.14 14.80
CA CYS A 107 7.94 4.05 13.70
C CYS A 107 9.01 5.16 13.70
N VAL A 108 9.46 5.56 14.90
CA VAL A 108 10.49 6.59 15.05
C VAL A 108 11.79 6.07 14.43
N LYS A 109 12.43 6.90 13.61
CA LYS A 109 13.61 6.52 12.84
C LYS A 109 14.71 5.93 13.72
N GLY A 110 15.18 4.74 13.33
CA GLY A 110 16.27 4.03 14.01
C GLY A 110 15.81 3.18 15.20
N THR A 111 14.50 3.11 15.46
CA THR A 111 13.93 2.17 16.43
C THR A 111 13.57 0.84 15.76
N ASP A 112 13.36 -0.19 16.59
CA ASP A 112 12.92 -1.51 16.12
C ASP A 112 11.57 -1.42 15.38
N GLU A 113 10.67 -0.53 15.80
CA GLU A 113 9.38 -0.31 15.13
C GLU A 113 9.55 0.16 13.68
N SER A 114 10.53 1.01 13.39
CA SER A 114 10.81 1.51 12.03
C SER A 114 11.54 0.49 11.12
N SER A 115 11.95 -0.65 11.67
CA SER A 115 12.70 -1.66 10.91
C SER A 115 11.77 -2.56 10.11
N ILE A 116 12.14 -2.88 8.87
CA ILE A 116 11.44 -3.87 8.03
C ILE A 116 11.36 -5.20 8.78
N VAL A 117 10.23 -5.90 8.67
CA VAL A 117 10.08 -7.22 9.28
C VAL A 117 11.13 -8.20 8.73
N GLU A 118 11.74 -8.97 9.63
CA GLU A 118 12.85 -9.88 9.32
C GLU A 118 12.53 -10.87 8.20
N GLU A 119 11.30 -11.39 8.16
CA GLU A 119 10.82 -12.36 7.17
C GLU A 119 10.93 -11.84 5.73
N LEU A 120 10.80 -10.52 5.53
CA LEU A 120 11.00 -9.91 4.23
C LEU A 120 12.49 -9.66 3.98
N LEU A 121 13.25 -9.19 4.98
CA LEU A 121 14.69 -8.94 4.83
C LEU A 121 15.47 -10.21 4.43
N GLU A 122 15.10 -11.38 4.97
CA GLU A 122 15.75 -12.66 4.69
C GLU A 122 15.67 -13.09 3.22
N ILE A 123 14.64 -12.65 2.49
CA ILE A 123 14.42 -13.06 1.10
C ILE A 123 14.87 -12.03 0.08
N ILE A 124 15.16 -10.80 0.50
CA ILE A 124 15.59 -9.73 -0.42
C ILE A 124 16.98 -10.05 -0.97
N LYS A 125 17.09 -9.99 -2.30
CA LYS A 125 18.35 -10.24 -3.01
C LYS A 125 19.14 -8.94 -3.15
N GLY A 126 20.25 -8.84 -2.43
CA GLY A 126 21.14 -7.67 -2.45
C GLY A 126 20.73 -6.61 -1.41
N GLN A 127 21.17 -5.37 -1.60
CA GLN A 127 20.81 -4.27 -0.69
C GLN A 127 19.39 -3.77 -1.02
N PRO A 128 18.48 -3.73 -0.04
CA PRO A 128 17.13 -3.20 -0.26
C PRO A 128 17.19 -1.71 -0.63
N GLN A 129 16.41 -1.31 -1.63
CA GLN A 129 16.20 0.10 -1.95
C GLN A 129 15.10 0.63 -1.03
N ILE A 130 15.49 1.33 0.03
CA ILE A 130 14.59 1.85 1.05
C ILE A 130 14.45 3.36 0.89
N TYR A 131 13.21 3.84 0.86
CA TYR A 131 12.85 5.25 0.90
C TYR A 131 12.07 5.50 2.18
N GLU A 132 12.66 6.27 3.07
CA GLU A 132 12.03 6.67 4.31
C GLU A 132 11.04 7.81 4.07
N LYS A 133 9.88 7.77 4.74
CA LYS A 133 8.88 8.85 4.75
C LYS A 133 8.58 9.28 6.19
N ASN A 134 8.20 10.55 6.34
CA ASN A 134 7.79 11.16 7.61
C ASN A 134 6.32 11.63 7.53
N SER A 135 5.52 10.93 6.73
CA SER A 135 4.11 11.20 6.45
C SER A 135 3.51 9.97 5.77
N LEU A 136 2.18 9.82 5.83
CA LEU A 136 1.41 8.80 5.08
C LEU A 136 1.72 8.73 3.57
N ASN A 137 2.21 9.82 2.96
CA ASN A 137 2.49 9.85 1.52
C ASN A 137 3.97 10.13 1.24
N VAL A 138 4.66 9.13 0.68
CA VAL A 138 6.09 9.13 0.34
C VAL A 138 6.50 10.20 -0.69
N PHE A 139 5.54 10.77 -1.43
CA PHE A 139 5.82 11.80 -2.44
C PHE A 139 5.96 13.20 -1.87
N PHE A 140 5.63 13.41 -0.59
CA PHE A 140 5.87 14.66 0.13
C PHE A 140 7.08 14.55 1.05
N GLY A 141 7.65 15.69 1.40
CA GLY A 141 8.86 15.81 2.18
C GLY A 141 10.08 16.13 1.30
N GLY A 142 10.97 16.96 1.85
CA GLY A 142 12.15 17.46 1.14
C GLY A 142 11.90 18.70 0.29
N GLU A 143 10.70 19.31 0.32
CA GLU A 143 10.38 20.57 -0.37
C GLU A 143 11.23 21.75 0.11
N PHE A 144 11.77 21.64 1.33
CA PHE A 144 12.68 22.62 1.93
C PHE A 144 14.16 22.20 1.87
N ASP A 145 14.46 21.04 1.28
CA ASP A 145 15.80 20.44 1.19
C ASP A 145 16.17 20.18 -0.29
N ASP A 146 16.98 19.15 -0.56
CA ASP A 146 17.39 18.74 -1.92
C ASP A 146 16.25 18.07 -2.73
N GLY A 147 15.00 18.10 -2.24
CA GLY A 147 13.83 17.51 -2.88
C GLY A 147 13.63 16.02 -2.58
N ASN A 148 12.44 15.51 -2.94
CA ASN A 148 12.04 14.14 -2.68
C ASN A 148 12.71 13.13 -3.65
N SER A 149 13.53 12.22 -3.14
CA SER A 149 14.29 11.25 -3.95
C SER A 149 13.39 10.18 -4.58
N PHE A 150 12.33 9.77 -3.90
CA PHE A 150 11.37 8.79 -4.42
C PHE A 150 10.53 9.38 -5.56
N LEU A 151 10.07 10.62 -5.42
CA LEU A 151 9.40 11.35 -6.50
C LEU A 151 10.28 11.43 -7.74
N LYS A 152 11.56 11.82 -7.59
CA LYS A 152 12.52 11.86 -8.71
C LYS A 152 12.67 10.50 -9.38
N LYS A 153 12.77 9.42 -8.59
CA LYS A 153 12.87 8.04 -9.07
C LYS A 153 11.63 7.64 -9.90
N ILE A 154 10.43 7.83 -9.35
CA ILE A 154 9.17 7.48 -10.00
C ILE A 154 8.97 8.29 -11.29
N VAL A 155 9.22 9.60 -11.27
CA VAL A 155 9.12 10.45 -12.47
C VAL A 155 10.10 10.00 -13.56
N SER A 156 11.34 9.62 -13.20
CA SER A 156 12.30 9.07 -14.17
C SER A 156 11.79 7.76 -14.78
N MET A 157 11.31 6.84 -13.94
CA MET A 157 10.79 5.54 -14.39
C MET A 157 9.60 5.71 -15.33
N LEU A 158 8.65 6.58 -15.00
CA LEU A 158 7.50 6.90 -15.86
C LEU A 158 7.95 7.47 -17.22
N LYS A 159 8.92 8.37 -17.24
CA LYS A 159 9.48 8.94 -18.50
C LYS A 159 10.21 7.90 -19.35
N GLU A 160 10.84 6.92 -18.71
CA GLU A 160 11.54 5.81 -19.38
C GLU A 160 10.61 4.68 -19.84
N GLY A 161 9.30 4.77 -19.55
CA GLY A 161 8.33 3.71 -19.86
C GLY A 161 8.37 2.52 -18.89
N LYS A 162 9.11 2.62 -17.79
CA LYS A 162 9.12 1.64 -16.68
C LYS A 162 7.95 1.92 -15.73
N SER A 163 6.74 1.84 -16.27
CA SER A 163 5.54 2.40 -15.66
C SER A 163 4.56 1.37 -15.11
N THR A 164 4.99 0.12 -14.93
CA THR A 164 4.19 -0.93 -14.28
C THR A 164 4.62 -1.13 -12.84
N PHE A 165 3.70 -0.95 -11.90
CA PHE A 165 3.93 -1.01 -10.46
C PHE A 165 2.99 -2.02 -9.81
N ILE A 166 3.56 -3.00 -9.12
CA ILE A 166 2.84 -3.86 -8.18
C ILE A 166 3.00 -3.22 -6.80
N ILE A 167 1.91 -2.89 -6.11
CA ILE A 167 1.95 -2.22 -4.81
C ILE A 167 1.32 -3.12 -3.75
N VAL A 168 2.06 -3.34 -2.67
CA VAL A 168 1.67 -4.21 -1.54
C VAL A 168 2.02 -3.55 -0.21
N GLY A 169 1.43 -4.00 0.88
CA GLY A 169 1.73 -3.53 2.23
C GLY A 169 0.53 -2.91 2.94
N ASN A 170 0.76 -1.92 3.81
CA ASN A 170 -0.30 -1.33 4.64
C ASN A 170 -0.18 0.20 4.73
N CYS A 171 -1.22 0.93 5.14
CA CYS A 171 -2.62 0.48 5.18
C CYS A 171 -3.30 0.68 3.82
N THR A 172 -4.25 -0.19 3.46
CA THR A 172 -5.01 -0.10 2.19
C THR A 172 -5.59 1.29 1.93
N ASP A 173 -6.12 1.95 2.97
CA ASP A 173 -6.78 3.26 2.93
C ASP A 173 -5.86 4.45 3.24
N LEU A 174 -4.63 4.18 3.67
CA LEU A 174 -3.64 5.20 4.01
C LEU A 174 -2.45 5.12 3.04
N CYS A 175 -1.30 4.61 3.48
CA CYS A 175 -0.05 4.69 2.73
C CYS A 175 -0.09 3.97 1.37
N VAL A 176 -0.77 2.82 1.27
CA VAL A 176 -0.97 2.12 0.00
C VAL A 176 -1.81 2.96 -0.96
N TYR A 177 -2.97 3.45 -0.49
CA TYR A 177 -3.85 4.31 -1.27
C TYR A 177 -3.13 5.56 -1.76
N GLN A 178 -2.45 6.26 -0.85
CA GLN A 178 -1.72 7.49 -1.15
C GLN A 178 -0.63 7.25 -2.20
N THR A 179 0.12 6.16 -2.06
CA THR A 179 1.18 5.79 -3.01
C THR A 179 0.61 5.48 -4.39
N ALA A 180 -0.39 4.61 -4.46
CA ALA A 180 -0.99 4.19 -5.72
C ALA A 180 -1.67 5.35 -6.46
N MET A 181 -2.48 6.14 -5.75
CA MET A 181 -3.15 7.31 -6.32
C MET A 181 -2.15 8.38 -6.75
N SER A 182 -1.09 8.61 -5.97
CA SER A 182 -0.08 9.61 -6.31
C SER A 182 0.70 9.23 -7.57
N ILE A 183 1.11 7.96 -7.73
CA ILE A 183 1.72 7.49 -8.99
C ILE A 183 0.77 7.72 -10.17
N LYS A 184 -0.51 7.36 -10.01
CA LYS A 184 -1.53 7.55 -11.05
C LYS A 184 -1.71 9.02 -11.42
N MET A 185 -1.81 9.90 -10.43
CA MET A 185 -1.99 11.34 -10.61
C MET A 185 -0.76 12.00 -11.23
N ILE A 186 0.45 11.63 -10.80
CA ILE A 186 1.71 12.11 -11.39
C ILE A 186 1.75 11.75 -12.87
N ALA A 187 1.43 10.50 -13.23
CA ALA A 187 1.39 10.06 -14.61
C ALA A 187 0.35 10.86 -15.43
N ASN A 188 -0.88 10.95 -14.94
CA ASN A 188 -1.96 11.69 -15.60
C ASN A 188 -1.59 13.18 -15.82
N ALA A 189 -1.05 13.85 -14.79
CA ALA A 189 -0.68 15.26 -14.85
C ALA A 189 0.43 15.55 -15.89
N ASN A 190 1.23 14.54 -16.22
CA ASN A 190 2.33 14.64 -17.18
C ASN A 190 2.03 13.97 -18.52
N ASN A 191 0.78 13.53 -18.77
CA ASN A 191 0.39 12.76 -19.95
C ASN A 191 1.25 11.49 -20.18
N LEU A 192 1.62 10.81 -19.09
CA LEU A 192 2.36 9.55 -19.10
C LEU A 192 1.41 8.38 -18.76
N SER A 193 1.79 7.17 -19.16
CA SER A 193 1.11 5.95 -18.73
C SER A 193 1.63 5.50 -17.36
N ALA A 194 0.74 4.93 -16.55
CA ALA A 194 1.07 4.17 -15.35
C ALA A 194 0.07 3.02 -15.18
N ASN A 195 0.61 1.80 -15.12
CA ASN A 195 -0.12 0.57 -14.87
C ASN A 195 0.13 0.17 -13.42
N ILE A 196 -0.89 0.21 -12.58
CA ILE A 196 -0.76 -0.10 -11.16
C ILE A 196 -1.60 -1.34 -10.88
N VAL A 197 -0.99 -2.35 -10.26
CA VAL A 197 -1.64 -3.59 -9.86
C VAL A 197 -1.54 -3.74 -8.35
N ILE A 198 -2.67 -3.99 -7.71
CA ILE A 198 -2.76 -4.24 -6.27
C ILE A 198 -3.39 -5.61 -6.07
N PRO A 199 -2.61 -6.61 -5.61
CA PRO A 199 -3.14 -7.88 -5.15
C PRO A 199 -3.73 -7.72 -3.76
N GLU A 200 -5.04 -7.97 -3.64
CA GLU A 200 -5.81 -7.80 -2.41
C GLU A 200 -5.23 -8.61 -1.26
N ASN A 201 -4.81 -9.85 -1.50
CA ASN A 201 -4.22 -10.70 -0.47
C ASN A 201 -2.86 -10.20 0.08
N CYS A 202 -2.28 -9.16 -0.51
CA CYS A 202 -1.02 -8.55 -0.10
C CYS A 202 -1.18 -7.10 0.38
N VAL A 203 -2.42 -6.62 0.57
CA VAL A 203 -2.70 -5.32 1.19
C VAL A 203 -3.73 -5.50 2.29
N GLU A 204 -3.63 -4.69 3.34
CA GLU A 204 -4.56 -4.78 4.46
C GLU A 204 -4.59 -3.46 5.24
N THR A 205 -5.63 -3.26 6.05
CA THR A 205 -5.75 -2.17 7.01
C THR A 205 -6.00 -2.68 8.43
N TYR A 206 -5.99 -1.78 9.41
CA TYR A 206 -6.28 -2.10 10.80
C TYR A 206 -7.78 -2.13 11.08
N ASP A 207 -8.17 -2.53 12.30
CA ASP A 207 -9.56 -2.47 12.75
C ASP A 207 -9.62 -1.88 14.16
N ILE A 208 -10.54 -0.94 14.34
CA ILE A 208 -10.99 -0.41 15.64
C ILE A 208 -12.51 -0.42 15.65
N SER A 209 -13.10 -1.51 16.14
CA SER A 209 -14.54 -1.59 16.38
C SER A 209 -15.09 -0.38 17.16
N VAL A 210 -16.36 -0.01 16.90
CA VAL A 210 -17.07 1.08 17.60
C VAL A 210 -16.96 0.97 19.12
N LYS A 211 -17.14 -0.24 19.67
CA LYS A 211 -17.04 -0.48 21.11
C LYS A 211 -15.65 -0.19 21.67
N THR A 212 -14.60 -0.57 20.93
CA THR A 212 -13.21 -0.28 21.34
C THR A 212 -12.94 1.23 21.25
N ALA A 213 -13.38 1.87 20.16
CA ALA A 213 -13.24 3.30 19.93
C ALA A 213 -13.88 4.13 21.06
N GLU A 214 -15.13 3.81 21.44
CA GLU A 214 -15.85 4.46 22.54
C GLU A 214 -15.11 4.34 23.88
N ARG A 215 -14.58 3.14 24.18
CA ARG A 215 -13.82 2.88 25.41
C ARG A 215 -12.53 3.70 25.46
N LEU A 216 -11.83 3.79 24.34
CA LEU A 216 -10.54 4.49 24.23
C LEU A 216 -10.70 5.99 23.91
N LYS A 217 -11.93 6.45 23.62
CA LYS A 217 -12.26 7.81 23.17
C LYS A 217 -11.49 8.22 21.91
N ILE A 218 -11.37 7.29 20.97
CA ILE A 218 -10.79 7.50 19.63
C ILE A 218 -11.88 7.32 18.56
N ILE A 219 -11.51 7.51 17.30
CA ILE A 219 -12.42 7.34 16.15
C ILE A 219 -12.42 5.85 15.74
N PRO A 220 -13.59 5.24 15.50
CA PRO A 220 -13.66 3.87 15.01
C PRO A 220 -13.19 3.75 13.56
N HIS A 221 -12.70 2.56 13.23
CA HIS A 221 -12.23 2.20 11.89
C HIS A 221 -12.69 0.76 11.63
N ASP A 222 -13.63 0.57 10.71
CA ASP A 222 -14.15 -0.76 10.37
C ASP A 222 -13.26 -1.34 9.26
N GLY A 223 -12.42 -2.30 9.61
CA GLY A 223 -11.36 -2.78 8.72
C GLY A 223 -11.91 -3.35 7.42
N ASP A 224 -12.95 -4.18 7.49
CA ASP A 224 -13.51 -4.85 6.31
C ASP A 224 -14.19 -3.87 5.36
N MET A 225 -14.99 -2.94 5.90
CA MET A 225 -15.68 -1.94 5.09
C MET A 225 -14.70 -0.94 4.47
N ILE A 226 -13.73 -0.45 5.24
CA ILE A 226 -12.77 0.55 4.77
C ILE A 226 -11.80 -0.06 3.74
N HIS A 227 -11.27 -1.26 4.01
CA HIS A 227 -10.46 -2.01 3.05
C HIS A 227 -11.19 -2.17 1.71
N THR A 228 -12.42 -2.68 1.75
CA THR A 228 -13.25 -2.88 0.56
C THR A 228 -13.51 -1.58 -0.19
N MET A 229 -13.87 -0.50 0.53
CA MET A 229 -14.15 0.80 -0.06
C MET A 229 -12.93 1.39 -0.77
N PHE A 230 -11.75 1.28 -0.18
CA PHE A 230 -10.54 1.88 -0.75
C PHE A 230 -9.95 1.06 -1.91
N LEU A 231 -10.10 -0.27 -1.89
CA LEU A 231 -9.87 -1.10 -3.08
C LEU A 231 -10.79 -0.67 -4.23
N TYR A 232 -12.09 -0.55 -3.95
CA TYR A 232 -13.07 -0.05 -4.93
C TYR A 232 -12.68 1.34 -5.43
N HIS A 233 -12.29 2.26 -4.56
CA HIS A 233 -11.95 3.62 -4.94
C HIS A 233 -10.70 3.66 -5.83
N MET A 234 -9.70 2.83 -5.56
CA MET A 234 -8.56 2.67 -6.45
C MET A 234 -8.98 2.10 -7.81
N LYS A 235 -9.85 1.07 -7.82
CA LYS A 235 -10.43 0.52 -9.07
C LYS A 235 -11.16 1.58 -9.89
N LEU A 236 -11.97 2.42 -9.23
CA LEU A 236 -12.70 3.53 -9.84
C LEU A 236 -11.77 4.52 -10.54
N ASN A 237 -10.52 4.66 -10.06
CA ASN A 237 -9.49 5.54 -10.64
C ASN A 237 -8.55 4.82 -11.62
N GLY A 238 -8.93 3.63 -12.08
CA GLY A 238 -8.21 2.87 -13.11
C GLY A 238 -6.95 2.17 -12.59
N ILE A 239 -6.86 1.91 -11.29
CA ILE A 239 -5.88 0.99 -10.71
C ILE A 239 -6.44 -0.43 -10.82
N ASN A 240 -5.61 -1.40 -11.20
CA ASN A 240 -6.04 -2.77 -11.33
C ASN A 240 -5.99 -3.49 -9.98
N ILE A 241 -7.16 -3.71 -9.38
CA ILE A 241 -7.31 -4.56 -8.20
C ILE A 241 -7.56 -6.00 -8.67
N VAL A 242 -6.78 -6.93 -8.13
CA VAL A 242 -6.88 -8.37 -8.36
C VAL A 242 -6.91 -9.08 -7.01
N LYS A 243 -7.45 -10.30 -6.95
CA LYS A 243 -7.49 -11.06 -5.70
C LYS A 243 -6.09 -11.49 -5.26
N GLU A 244 -5.35 -12.10 -6.18
CA GLU A 244 -3.99 -12.58 -5.96
C GLU A 244 -3.19 -12.49 -7.27
N LEU A 245 -1.88 -12.28 -7.14
CA LEU A 245 -0.93 -12.46 -8.24
C LEU A 245 -0.31 -13.86 -8.17
N MET A 246 -0.82 -14.76 -9.02
CA MET A 246 -0.43 -16.16 -9.06
C MET A 246 0.90 -16.37 -9.78
N GLU A 247 1.73 -17.24 -9.22
CA GLU A 247 2.86 -17.82 -9.93
C GLU A 247 2.38 -19.01 -10.76
N GLU A 248 2.08 -18.74 -12.03
CA GLU A 248 1.69 -19.67 -13.11
C GLU A 248 0.67 -20.78 -12.82
#